data_AF-A0A2E0HH92-F1
#
_entry.id   AF-A0A2E0HH92-F1
#
_cell.length_a   1.000
_cell.length_b   1.000
_cell.length_c   1.000
_cell.angle_alpha   90.00
_cell.angle_beta   90.00
_cell.angle_gamma   90.00
#
_symmetry.space_group_name_H-M   'P 1'
#
loop_
_entity.id
_entity.type
_entity.pdbx_description
1 polymer ?
#
loop_
_entity_poly.entity_id
_entity_poly.type
_entity_poly.pdbx_seq_one_letter_code
_entity_poly.pdbx_strand_id
1 'polypeptide(L)'
;MLDLLRWHGAEEVEHRSVAHDLYYHLGGGYFGRTFWFFLVMLGVVLTWKRGTQVFIQQDRDGPKRYGFAAYLRTSRAGLLPRMGYIFRCSLAYFRWNYHPKNQGNTDDANAVLSELEPRLTPQRAVA
;
A
#
# COMPACT_ATOMS: atom_id res chain seq x y z
N MET A 1 -4.17 -17.87 1.75
CA MET A 1 -3.45 -16.59 2.00
C MET A 1 -3.00 -15.92 0.71
N LEU A 2 -2.28 -16.59 -0.19
CA LEU A 2 -1.78 -15.96 -1.42
C LEU A 2 -2.91 -15.43 -2.33
N ASP A 3 -4.01 -16.17 -2.46
CA ASP A 3 -5.14 -15.74 -3.28
C ASP A 3 -5.82 -14.47 -2.74
N LEU A 4 -5.91 -14.33 -1.41
CA LEU A 4 -6.42 -13.10 -0.78
C LEU A 4 -5.51 -11.91 -1.09
N LEU A 5 -4.18 -12.10 -1.03
CA LEU A 5 -3.23 -11.03 -1.35
C LEU A 5 -3.26 -10.65 -2.84
N ARG A 6 -3.45 -11.63 -3.73
CA ARG A 6 -3.61 -11.39 -5.17
C ARG A 6 -4.91 -10.65 -5.48
N TRP A 7 -6.01 -11.11 -4.88
CA TRP A 7 -7.32 -10.47 -5.00
C TRP A 7 -7.27 -9.02 -4.51
N HIS A 8 -6.78 -8.80 -3.30
CA HIS A 8 -6.67 -7.45 -2.72
C HIS A 8 -5.70 -6.55 -3.50
N GLY A 9 -4.57 -7.11 -3.97
CA GLY A 9 -3.62 -6.38 -4.80
C GLY A 9 -4.20 -5.95 -6.14
N ALA A 10 -5.07 -6.78 -6.74
CA ALA A 10 -5.77 -6.45 -7.97
C ALA A 10 -6.87 -5.39 -7.73
N GLU A 11 -7.64 -5.52 -6.66
CA GLU A 11 -8.64 -4.54 -6.24
C GLU A 11 -8.03 -3.13 -6.01
N GLU A 12 -6.87 -3.07 -5.37
CA GLU A 12 -6.17 -1.80 -5.09
C GLU A 12 -5.73 -1.06 -6.37
N VAL A 13 -5.50 -1.78 -7.48
CA VAL A 13 -5.14 -1.18 -8.77
C VAL A 13 -6.29 -0.37 -9.36
N GLU A 14 -7.53 -0.82 -9.16
CA GLU A 14 -8.76 -0.12 -9.54
C GLU A 14 -9.05 1.03 -8.56
N HIS A 15 -9.08 0.72 -7.25
CA HIS A 15 -9.44 1.66 -6.20
C HIS A 15 -8.62 2.95 -6.22
N ARG A 16 -7.30 2.86 -6.40
CA ARG A 16 -6.43 4.04 -6.47
C ARG A 16 -6.81 5.02 -7.57
N SER A 17 -7.30 4.53 -8.72
CA SER A 17 -7.68 5.35 -9.86
C SER A 17 -9.03 6.00 -9.58
N VAL A 18 -10.00 5.21 -9.09
CA VAL A 18 -11.32 5.70 -8.67
C VAL A 18 -11.21 6.81 -7.61
N ALA A 19 -10.37 6.61 -6.58
CA ALA A 19 -10.17 7.60 -5.52
C ALA A 19 -9.54 8.90 -6.03
N HIS A 20 -8.59 8.82 -6.97
CA HIS A 20 -7.97 9.99 -7.58
C HIS A 20 -8.97 10.73 -8.48
N ASP A 21 -9.68 10.02 -9.35
CA ASP A 21 -10.66 10.61 -10.26
C ASP A 21 -11.79 11.29 -9.49
N LEU A 22 -12.30 10.66 -8.43
CA LEU A 22 -13.31 11.24 -7.54
C LEU A 22 -12.81 12.51 -6.85
N TYR A 23 -11.56 12.51 -6.35
CA TYR A 23 -10.96 13.68 -5.72
C TYR A 23 -10.91 14.88 -6.69
N TYR A 24 -10.48 14.66 -7.93
CA TYR A 24 -10.45 15.72 -8.95
C TYR A 24 -11.85 16.12 -9.43
N HIS A 25 -12.78 15.17 -9.52
CA HIS A 25 -14.18 15.45 -9.87
C HIS A 25 -14.86 16.39 -8.86
N LEU A 26 -14.52 16.26 -7.57
CA LEU A 26 -15.00 17.13 -6.49
C LEU A 26 -14.27 18.48 -6.41
N GLY A 27 -13.46 18.84 -7.40
CA GLY A 27 -12.70 20.10 -7.42
C GLY A 27 -11.35 20.05 -6.71
N GLY A 28 -10.85 18.85 -6.40
CA GLY A 28 -9.51 18.66 -5.85
C GLY A 28 -8.40 19.10 -6.79
N GLY A 29 -7.21 19.37 -6.23
CA GLY A 29 -6.06 19.83 -6.98
C GLY A 29 -4.74 19.33 -6.41
N TYR A 30 -3.64 19.61 -7.12
CA TYR A 30 -2.30 19.13 -6.75
C TYR A 30 -1.90 19.47 -5.30
N PHE A 31 -2.14 20.72 -4.87
CA PHE A 31 -1.76 21.17 -3.53
C PHE A 31 -2.55 20.47 -2.44
N GLY A 32 -3.88 20.34 -2.60
CA GLY A 32 -4.71 19.62 -1.65
C GLY A 32 -4.32 18.14 -1.57
N ARG A 33 -4.10 17.49 -2.72
CA ARG A 33 -3.62 16.10 -2.79
C ARG A 33 -2.31 15.89 -2.02
N THR A 34 -1.37 16.82 -2.20
CA THR A 34 -0.05 16.78 -1.54
C THR A 34 -0.17 17.04 -0.04
N PHE A 35 -0.99 18.01 0.36
CA PHE A 35 -1.26 18.32 1.77
C PHE A 35 -1.86 17.12 2.50
N TRP A 36 -2.93 16.53 1.95
CA TRP A 36 -3.59 15.37 2.55
C TRP A 36 -2.67 14.15 2.62
N PHE A 37 -1.83 13.94 1.59
CA PHE A 37 -0.82 12.89 1.64
C PHE A 37 0.08 13.02 2.86
N PHE A 38 0.64 14.20 3.13
CA PHE A 38 1.52 14.40 4.29
C PHE A 38 0.80 14.20 5.61
N LEU A 39 -0.45 14.68 5.72
CA LEU A 39 -1.26 14.53 6.92
C LEU A 39 -1.56 13.05 7.21
N VAL A 40 -2.01 12.30 6.21
CA VAL A 40 -2.31 10.86 6.34
C VAL A 40 -1.03 10.06 6.60
N MET A 41 0.05 10.34 5.84
CA MET A 41 1.32 9.64 5.99
C MET A 41 1.92 9.84 7.39
N LEU A 42 1.80 11.04 7.96
CA LEU A 42 2.18 11.30 9.35
C LEU A 42 1.40 10.41 10.32
N GLY A 43 0.08 10.34 10.17
CA GLY A 43 -0.79 9.47 10.98
C GLY A 43 -0.40 7.99 10.87
N VAL A 44 -0.15 7.51 9.65
CA VAL A 44 0.29 6.12 9.39
C VAL A 44 1.64 5.84 10.05
N VAL A 45 2.65 6.71 9.88
CA VAL A 45 3.98 6.50 10.46
C VAL A 45 3.94 6.52 11.99
N LEU A 46 3.17 7.43 12.60
CA LEU A 46 3.03 7.50 14.05
C LEU A 46 2.33 6.26 14.61
N THR A 47 1.24 5.84 13.98
CA THR A 47 0.50 4.63 14.37
C THR A 47 1.34 3.38 14.20
N TRP A 48 2.06 3.27 13.08
CA TRP A 48 2.94 2.15 12.81
C TRP A 48 4.09 2.07 13.82
N LYS A 49 4.73 3.20 14.12
CA LYS A 49 5.76 3.28 15.17
C LYS A 49 5.21 2.83 16.52
N ARG A 50 4.06 3.37 16.94
CA ARG A 50 3.41 3.01 18.22
C ARG A 50 3.05 1.53 18.28
N GLY A 51 2.39 1.00 17.26
CA GLY A 51 2.00 -0.41 17.19
C GLY A 51 3.21 -1.35 17.23
N THR A 52 4.26 -1.02 16.46
CA THR A 52 5.52 -1.79 16.48
C THR A 52 6.17 -1.78 17.86
N GLN A 53 6.18 -0.63 18.55
CA GLN A 53 6.73 -0.54 19.91
C GLN A 53 5.95 -1.40 20.89
N VAL A 54 4.62 -1.40 20.81
CA VAL A 54 3.76 -2.24 21.66
C VAL A 54 4.04 -3.73 21.43
N PHE A 55 4.12 -4.17 20.17
CA PHE A 55 4.41 -5.57 19.86
C PHE A 55 5.78 -6.02 20.35
N ILE A 56 6.82 -5.19 20.19
CA ILE A 56 8.17 -5.50 20.69
C ILE A 56 8.19 -5.57 22.22
N GLN A 57 7.45 -4.71 22.92
CA GLN A 57 7.38 -4.74 24.38
C GLN A 57 6.65 -5.96 24.92
N GLN A 58 5.66 -6.48 24.17
CA GLN A 58 4.92 -7.68 24.52
C GLN A 58 5.71 -8.96 24.26
N ASP A 59 6.65 -8.92 23.31
CA ASP A 59 7.47 -10.07 22.93
C ASP A 59 8.69 -10.23 23.86
N ARG A 60 8.65 -11.25 24.73
CA ARG A 60 9.72 -11.55 25.69
C ARG A 60 11.01 -12.02 25.02
N ASP A 61 10.90 -12.69 23.88
CA ASP A 61 12.05 -13.23 23.12
C ASP A 61 12.37 -12.38 21.88
N GLY A 62 11.68 -11.24 21.76
CA GLY A 62 11.70 -10.38 20.58
C GLY A 62 13.02 -9.62 20.35
N PRO A 63 13.16 -9.03 19.14
CA PRO A 63 14.37 -8.31 18.76
C PRO A 63 14.58 -7.06 19.62
N LYS A 64 15.69 -7.04 20.37
CA LYS A 64 16.09 -5.89 21.21
C LYS A 64 16.55 -4.65 20.43
N ARG A 65 16.74 -4.76 19.11
CA ARG A 65 17.20 -3.68 18.22
C ARG A 65 16.21 -3.47 17.09
N TYR A 66 15.52 -2.33 17.11
CA TYR A 66 14.58 -1.90 16.09
C TYR A 66 14.88 -0.45 15.66
N GLY A 67 14.34 -0.03 14.53
CA GLY A 67 14.50 1.33 14.01
C GLY A 67 15.29 1.41 12.71
N PHE A 68 15.62 2.65 12.31
CA PHE A 68 16.11 2.95 10.97
C PHE A 68 17.44 2.25 10.62
N ALA A 69 18.38 2.17 11.56
CA ALA A 69 19.65 1.48 11.34
C ALA A 69 19.47 -0.03 11.13
N ALA A 70 18.55 -0.65 11.86
CA ALA A 70 18.19 -2.06 11.67
C ALA A 70 17.55 -2.25 10.28
N TYR A 71 16.60 -1.40 9.91
CA TYR A 71 16.01 -1.42 8.57
C TYR A 71 17.08 -1.35 7.47
N LEU A 72 18.00 -0.38 7.56
CA LEU A 72 19.01 -0.17 6.52
C LEU A 72 19.93 -1.38 6.36
N ARG A 73 20.29 -2.03 7.46
CA ARG A 73 21.09 -3.26 7.44
C ARG A 73 20.33 -4.41 6.78
N THR A 74 19.10 -4.65 7.19
CA THR A 74 18.25 -5.73 6.68
C THR A 74 17.89 -5.52 5.20
N SER A 75 17.70 -4.26 4.80
CA SER A 75 17.47 -3.86 3.42
C SER A 75 18.71 -4.09 2.52
N ARG A 76 19.91 -3.81 3.04
CA ARG A 76 21.17 -4.15 2.34
C ARG A 76 21.35 -5.65 2.17
N ALA A 77 20.87 -6.44 3.12
CA ALA A 77 20.86 -7.90 3.05
C ALA A 77 19.81 -8.47 2.08
N GLY A 78 19.02 -7.62 1.40
CA GLY A 78 18.01 -8.06 0.42
C GLY A 78 16.70 -8.55 1.03
N LEU A 79 16.55 -8.48 2.37
CA LEU A 79 15.35 -8.92 3.07
C LEU A 79 14.24 -7.85 3.10
N LEU A 80 14.59 -6.59 2.86
CA LEU A 80 13.64 -5.47 2.79
C LEU A 80 13.90 -4.60 1.56
N PRO A 81 12.86 -3.93 1.01
CA PRO A 81 13.04 -2.98 -0.09
C PRO A 81 14.07 -1.91 0.24
N ARG A 82 14.92 -1.57 -0.73
CA ARG A 82 15.94 -0.52 -0.60
C ARG A 82 15.28 0.83 -0.33
N MET A 83 15.83 1.61 0.60
CA MET A 83 15.32 2.96 0.89
C MET A 83 15.26 3.86 -0.34
N GLY A 84 16.28 3.79 -1.22
CA GLY A 84 16.26 4.53 -2.48
C GLY A 84 15.19 4.05 -3.48
N TYR A 85 14.76 2.79 -3.39
CA TYR A 85 13.62 2.30 -4.19
C TYR A 85 12.33 2.92 -3.67
N ILE A 86 12.08 2.82 -2.36
CA ILE A 86 10.90 3.43 -1.72
C ILE A 86 10.82 4.92 -2.03
N PHE A 87 11.93 5.65 -1.83
CA PHE A 87 11.96 7.09 -2.08
C PHE A 87 11.60 7.45 -3.53
N ARG A 88 12.14 6.71 -4.52
CA ARG A 88 11.82 6.94 -5.94
C ARG A 88 10.36 6.66 -6.26
N CYS A 89 9.80 5.59 -5.71
CA CYS A 89 8.37 5.28 -5.87
C CYS A 89 7.50 6.38 -5.25
N SER A 90 7.82 6.84 -4.03
CA SER A 90 7.09 7.92 -3.38
C SER A 90 7.18 9.23 -4.16
N LEU A 91 8.33 9.54 -4.76
CA LEU A 91 8.51 10.77 -5.53
C LEU A 91 7.61 10.84 -6.77
N ALA A 92 7.22 9.69 -7.33
CA ALA A 92 6.30 9.64 -8.46
C ALA A 92 4.92 10.24 -8.13
N TYR A 93 4.44 10.11 -6.90
CA TYR A 93 3.15 10.65 -6.45
C TYR A 93 3.11 12.19 -6.46
N PHE A 94 4.26 12.83 -6.22
CA PHE A 94 4.37 14.29 -6.18
C PHE A 94 4.57 14.93 -7.56
N ARG A 95 4.47 14.16 -8.64
CA ARG A 95 4.49 14.72 -9.99
C ARG A 95 3.21 15.52 -10.24
N TRP A 96 3.35 16.66 -10.91
CA TRP A 96 2.21 17.51 -11.26
C TRP A 96 1.18 16.76 -12.12
N ASN A 97 1.65 16.04 -13.14
CA ASN A 97 0.83 15.23 -14.05
C ASN A 97 0.60 13.78 -13.56
N TYR A 98 0.66 13.56 -12.25
CA TYR A 98 0.47 12.23 -11.68
C TYR A 98 -0.95 11.71 -11.89
N HIS A 99 -1.06 10.50 -12.42
CA HIS A 99 -2.29 9.70 -12.48
C HIS A 99 -1.98 8.24 -12.07
N PRO A 100 -2.77 7.64 -11.17
CA PRO A 100 -2.54 6.27 -10.68
C PRO A 100 -2.55 5.18 -11.74
N LYS A 101 -3.22 5.39 -12.88
CA LYS A 101 -3.28 4.45 -14.01
C LYS A 101 -1.90 4.01 -14.51
N ASN A 102 -0.88 4.87 -14.37
CA ASN A 102 0.47 4.56 -14.83
C ASN A 102 1.27 3.67 -13.85
N GLN A 103 0.72 3.34 -12.68
CA GLN A 103 1.43 2.58 -11.64
C GLN A 103 1.05 1.09 -11.60
N GLY A 104 0.39 0.57 -12.64
CA GLY A 104 -0.01 -0.84 -12.76
C GLY A 104 -1.11 -1.02 -13.79
N ASN A 105 -1.24 -2.23 -14.31
CA ASN A 105 -2.13 -2.53 -15.42
C ASN A 105 -3.51 -2.96 -14.91
N THR A 106 -4.54 -2.20 -15.28
CA THR A 106 -5.93 -2.52 -14.95
C THR A 106 -6.39 -3.82 -15.63
N ASP A 107 -5.87 -4.12 -16.83
CA ASP A 107 -6.24 -5.34 -17.54
C ASP A 107 -5.73 -6.60 -16.82
N ASP A 108 -4.49 -6.54 -16.29
CA ASP A 108 -3.92 -7.62 -15.50
C ASP A 108 -4.65 -7.79 -14.16
N ALA A 109 -5.06 -6.68 -13.53
CA ALA A 109 -5.85 -6.71 -12.31
C ALA A 109 -7.22 -7.38 -12.55
N ASN A 110 -7.90 -7.01 -13.63
CA ASN A 110 -9.19 -7.60 -14.02
C ASN A 110 -9.06 -9.10 -14.33
N ALA A 111 -7.96 -9.50 -15.00
CA ALA A 111 -7.68 -10.91 -15.23
C ALA A 111 -7.56 -11.69 -13.91
N VAL A 112 -6.80 -11.17 -12.94
CA VAL A 112 -6.65 -11.78 -11.61
C VAL A 112 -7.98 -11.84 -10.86
N LEU A 113 -8.80 -10.77 -10.91
CA LEU A 113 -10.11 -10.75 -10.26
C LEU A 113 -11.04 -11.80 -10.87
N SER A 114 -11.12 -11.87 -12.20
CA SER A 114 -11.97 -12.85 -12.90
C SER A 114 -11.57 -14.30 -12.63
N GLU A 115 -10.26 -14.56 -12.42
CA GLU A 115 -9.77 -15.89 -12.05
C GLU A 115 -10.16 -16.27 -10.61
N LEU A 116 -10.13 -15.29 -9.70
CA LEU A 116 -10.27 -15.52 -8.26
C LEU A 116 -11.71 -15.41 -7.75
N GLU A 117 -12.56 -14.59 -8.37
CA GLU A 117 -13.96 -14.39 -7.98
C GLU A 117 -14.74 -15.71 -7.81
N PRO A 118 -14.68 -16.69 -8.75
CA PRO A 118 -15.37 -17.98 -8.61
C PRO A 118 -14.81 -18.86 -7.48
N ARG A 119 -13.57 -18.63 -7.06
CA ARG A 119 -12.91 -19.38 -5.98
C ARG A 119 -13.20 -18.78 -4.60
N LEU A 120 -13.46 -17.48 -4.55
CA LEU A 120 -13.69 -16.70 -3.33
C LEU A 120 -15.18 -16.50 -3.02
N THR A 121 -16.06 -16.62 -4.02
CA THR A 121 -17.50 -16.70 -3.76
C THR A 121 -17.82 -18.09 -3.21
N PRO A 122 -18.45 -18.19 -2.01
CA PRO A 122 -19.08 -19.44 -1.62
C PRO A 122 -20.10 -19.77 -2.71
N GLN A 123 -20.12 -21.01 -3.21
CA GLN A 123 -21.31 -21.50 -3.90
C GLN A 123 -22.46 -21.17 -2.95
N ARG A 124 -23.35 -20.25 -3.35
CA ARG A 124 -24.61 -20.06 -2.63
C ARG A 124 -25.22 -21.44 -2.58
N ALA A 125 -25.23 -22.06 -1.40
CA ALA A 125 -25.93 -23.30 -1.18
C ALA A 125 -27.37 -23.00 -1.58
N VAL A 126 -27.76 -23.51 -2.75
CA VAL A 126 -29.12 -23.51 -3.22
C VAL A 126 -29.85 -24.38 -2.21
N ALA A 127 -30.57 -23.73 -1.29
CA ALA A 127 -31.55 -24.35 -0.41
C ALA A 127 -32.92 -24.25 -1.08
#